data_AF-H5XCJ0-F1
#
_entry.id   AF-H5XCJ0-F1
#
_cell.length_a   1.000
_cell.length_b   1.000
_cell.length_c   1.000
_cell.angle_alpha   90.00
_cell.angle_beta   90.00
_cell.angle_gamma   90.00
#
_symmetry.space_group_name_H-M   'P 1'
#
loop_
_entity.id
_entity.type
_entity.pdbx_description
1 polymer ?
#
loop_
_entity_poly.entity_id
_entity_poly.type
_entity_poly.pdbx_seq_one_letter_code
_entity_poly.pdbx_strand_id
1 'polypeptide(L)'
;MSETFSVDPEILHHGATRLDEVAGTTTKAAHVAQEAVGSPDAFGASGEARELAAAWAALVKARATEMESLAAQASQLAQTVREAAEAYKQEDTAHSETMKQQEKELAEEHERQRDNNSQAGPGSRRSDEEQHAEDEQRQEKSDSRTAPGTPGN
;
A
#
# COMPACT_ATOMS: atom_id res chain seq x y z
N MET A 1 1.81 2.23 -16.54
CA MET A 1 2.33 1.16 -15.67
C MET A 1 2.97 1.85 -14.49
N SER A 2 2.24 1.97 -13.38
CA SER A 2 2.78 2.46 -12.11
C SER A 2 3.58 1.32 -11.50
N GLU A 3 4.91 1.44 -11.51
CA GLU A 3 5.74 0.57 -10.68
C GLU A 3 5.32 0.78 -9.23
N THR A 4 4.68 -0.24 -8.64
CA THR A 4 4.34 -0.23 -7.23
C THR A 4 5.65 -0.34 -6.47
N PHE A 5 6.15 0.80 -5.99
CA PHE A 5 7.33 0.84 -5.14
C PHE A 5 6.95 0.22 -3.79
N SER A 6 7.10 -1.10 -3.66
CA SER A 6 6.90 -1.80 -2.40
C SER A 6 8.14 -1.56 -1.54
N VAL A 7 8.05 -0.57 -0.65
CA VAL A 7 9.06 -0.39 0.40
C VAL A 7 8.69 -1.32 1.54
N ASP A 8 9.56 -2.29 1.83
CA ASP A 8 9.44 -3.09 3.03
C ASP A 8 9.69 -2.21 4.27
N PRO A 9 8.68 -2.01 5.16
CA PRO A 9 8.84 -1.21 6.37
C PRO A 9 9.97 -1.70 7.28
N GLU A 10 10.31 -2.99 7.25
CA GLU A 10 11.40 -3.55 8.06
C GLU A 10 12.77 -3.05 7.61
N ILE A 11 12.96 -2.82 6.31
CA ILE A 11 14.20 -2.22 5.78
C ILE A 11 14.36 -0.79 6.30
N LEU A 12 13.27 -0.03 6.38
CA LEU A 12 13.28 1.33 6.93
C LEU A 12 13.57 1.32 8.43
N HIS A 13 12.93 0.44 9.20
CA HIS A 13 13.23 0.29 10.63
C HIS A 13 14.71 -0.06 10.87
N HIS A 14 15.26 -1.01 10.11
CA HIS A 14 16.67 -1.37 10.21
C HIS A 14 17.59 -0.18 9.86
N GLY A 15 17.25 0.58 8.81
CA GLY A 15 17.95 1.80 8.44
C GLY A 15 17.96 2.84 9.57
N ALA A 16 16.80 3.06 10.20
CA ALA A 16 16.69 3.97 11.35
C ALA A 16 17.52 3.51 12.55
N THR A 17 17.53 2.22 12.87
CA THR A 17 18.39 1.69 13.94
C THR A 17 19.86 1.97 13.68
N ARG A 18 20.34 1.76 12.44
CA ARG A 18 21.74 2.07 12.08
C ARG A 18 22.05 3.56 12.19
N LEU A 19 21.10 4.45 11.86
CA LEU A 19 21.26 5.89 12.06
C LEU A 19 21.38 6.26 13.54
N ASP A 20 20.58 5.65 14.41
CA ASP A 20 20.67 5.83 15.86
C ASP A 20 22.01 5.32 16.43
N GLU A 21 22.52 4.19 15.93
CA GLU A 21 23.87 3.69 16.28
C GLU A 21 24.96 4.69 15.85
N VAL A 22 24.90 5.19 14.62
CA VAL A 22 25.86 6.20 14.12
C VAL A 22 25.79 7.49 14.94
N ALA A 23 24.59 7.96 15.27
CA ALA A 23 24.41 9.12 16.14
C ALA A 23 25.08 8.88 17.51
N GLY A 24 24.80 7.73 18.14
CA GLY A 24 25.39 7.37 19.43
C GLY A 24 26.91 7.26 19.41
N THR A 25 27.49 6.67 18.35
CA THR A 25 28.95 6.62 18.19
C THR A 25 29.55 8.00 17.96
N THR A 26 28.88 8.86 17.21
CA THR A 26 29.31 10.24 16.94
C THR A 26 29.30 11.08 18.22
N THR A 27 28.27 10.97 19.05
CA THR A 27 28.22 11.63 20.37
C THR A 27 29.38 11.17 21.27
N LYS A 28 29.68 9.87 21.30
CA LYS A 28 30.83 9.34 22.06
C LYS A 28 32.15 9.90 21.54
N ALA A 29 32.32 9.97 20.22
CA ALA A 29 33.52 10.53 19.60
C ALA A 29 33.70 12.02 19.94
N ALA A 30 32.62 12.80 19.93
CA ALA A 30 32.64 14.21 20.34
C ALA A 30 33.11 14.38 21.78
N HIS A 31 32.58 13.55 22.69
CA HIS A 31 32.99 13.57 24.10
C HIS A 31 34.47 13.21 24.27
N VAL A 32 34.94 12.15 23.60
CA VAL A 32 36.35 11.74 23.64
C VAL A 32 37.26 12.85 23.11
N ALA A 33 36.85 13.55 22.05
CA ALA A 33 37.60 14.68 21.52
C ALA A 33 37.72 15.83 22.53
N GLN A 34 36.62 16.16 23.23
CA GLN A 34 36.63 17.20 24.27
C GLN A 34 37.56 16.85 25.44
N GLU A 35 37.59 15.58 25.86
CA GLU A 35 38.51 15.10 26.90
C GLU A 35 39.97 15.13 26.46
N ALA A 36 40.23 14.95 25.16
CA ALA A 36 41.57 14.92 24.58
C ALA A 36 42.25 16.29 24.44
N VAL A 37 41.56 17.41 24.73
CA VAL A 37 42.15 18.76 24.66
C VAL A 37 43.39 18.89 25.57
N GLY A 38 43.39 18.20 26.71
CA GLY A 38 44.54 18.14 27.62
C GLY A 38 44.87 19.48 28.31
N SER A 39 46.02 19.51 29.00
CA SER A 39 46.53 20.74 29.63
C SER A 39 47.29 21.61 28.62
N PRO A 40 47.09 22.94 28.62
CA PRO A 40 47.88 23.87 27.82
C PRO A 40 49.40 23.74 28.07
N ASP A 41 49.79 23.34 29.28
CA ASP A 41 51.20 23.21 29.66
C ASP A 41 51.92 22.08 28.89
N ALA A 42 51.19 21.14 28.30
CA ALA A 42 51.73 20.08 27.46
C ALA A 42 52.38 20.61 26.15
N PHE A 43 52.02 21.82 25.73
CA PHE A 43 52.59 22.48 24.54
C PHE A 43 53.91 23.22 24.85
N GLY A 44 54.23 23.43 26.12
CA GLY A 44 55.40 24.18 26.58
C GLY A 44 55.07 25.55 27.17
N ALA A 45 56.06 26.19 27.79
CA ALA A 45 55.86 27.39 28.61
C ALA A 45 55.93 28.72 27.84
N SER A 46 56.28 28.72 26.55
CA SER A 46 56.45 29.96 25.77
C SER A 46 55.11 30.63 25.45
N GLY A 47 55.15 31.90 25.05
CA GLY A 47 53.94 32.62 24.61
C GLY A 47 53.31 31.96 23.39
N GLU A 48 54.13 31.60 22.40
CA GLU A 48 53.70 30.92 21.18
C GLU A 48 53.12 29.53 21.46
N ALA A 49 53.69 28.80 22.43
CA ALA A 49 53.15 27.51 22.87
C ALA A 49 51.75 27.64 23.47
N ARG A 50 51.50 28.68 24.26
CA ARG A 50 50.17 28.96 24.83
C ARG A 50 49.16 29.33 23.76
N GLU A 51 49.56 30.15 22.79
CA GLU A 51 48.70 30.50 21.65
C GLU A 51 48.33 29.26 20.83
N LEU A 52 49.30 28.37 20.57
CA LEU A 52 49.07 27.11 19.88
C LEU A 52 48.11 26.20 20.67
N ALA A 53 48.31 26.07 21.98
CA ALA A 53 47.42 25.29 22.85
C ALA A 53 45.98 25.83 22.82
N ALA A 54 45.80 27.15 22.86
CA ALA A 54 44.49 27.79 22.77
C ALA A 54 43.84 27.56 21.40
N ALA A 55 44.60 27.68 20.31
CA ALA A 55 44.11 27.42 18.95
C ALA A 55 43.70 25.95 18.77
N TRP A 56 44.50 25.02 19.30
CA TRP A 56 44.18 23.59 19.32
C TRP A 56 42.88 23.32 20.07
N ALA A 57 42.75 23.82 21.31
CA ALA A 57 41.54 23.65 22.11
C ALA A 57 40.29 24.21 21.41
N ALA A 58 40.41 25.39 20.78
CA ALA A 58 39.32 25.99 20.02
C ALA A 58 38.92 25.12 18.82
N LEU A 59 39.89 24.58 18.07
CA LEU A 59 39.62 23.69 16.95
C LEU A 59 38.93 22.39 17.40
N VAL A 60 39.44 21.75 18.45
CA VAL A 60 38.84 20.51 18.98
C VAL A 60 37.41 20.77 19.46
N LYS A 61 37.18 21.88 20.17
CA LYS A 61 35.83 22.28 20.59
C LYS A 61 34.89 22.48 19.40
N ALA A 62 35.35 23.17 18.35
CA ALA A 62 34.54 23.37 17.14
C ALA A 62 34.16 22.03 16.48
N ARG A 63 35.11 21.10 16.36
CA ARG A 63 34.85 19.78 15.78
C ARG A 63 33.92 18.93 16.64
N ALA A 64 34.05 18.99 17.97
CA ALA A 64 33.13 18.30 18.87
C ALA A 64 31.70 18.84 18.72
N THR A 65 31.52 20.16 18.63
CA THR A 65 30.20 20.77 18.40
C THR A 65 29.61 20.37 17.03
N GLU A 66 30.42 20.29 15.98
CA GLU A 66 29.97 19.79 14.67
C GLU A 66 29.52 18.32 14.74
N MET A 67 30.26 17.47 15.45
CA MET A 67 29.90 16.06 15.67
C MET A 67 28.59 15.93 16.47
N GLU A 68 28.40 16.72 17.52
CA GLU A 68 27.15 16.76 18.29
C GLU A 68 25.96 17.15 17.40
N SER A 69 26.14 18.16 16.55
CA SER A 69 25.12 18.59 15.59
C SER A 69 24.80 17.48 14.57
N LEU A 70 25.82 16.79 14.05
CA LEU A 70 25.63 15.68 13.12
C LEU A 70 24.89 14.50 13.77
N ALA A 71 25.24 14.18 15.02
CA ALA A 71 24.55 13.14 15.79
C ALA A 71 23.06 13.47 15.97
N ALA A 72 22.74 14.72 16.34
CA ALA A 72 21.36 15.17 16.47
C ALA A 72 20.58 15.07 15.15
N GLN A 73 21.20 15.47 14.02
CA GLN A 73 20.60 15.34 12.69
C GLN A 73 20.38 13.88 12.30
N ALA A 74 21.31 12.99 12.62
CA ALA A 74 21.18 11.55 12.36
C ALA A 74 20.04 10.93 13.18
N SER A 75 19.91 11.27 14.47
CA SER A 75 18.77 10.83 15.30
C SER A 75 17.44 11.38 14.78
N GLN A 76 17.40 12.63 14.32
CA GLN A 76 16.20 13.20 13.71
C GLN A 76 15.81 12.46 12.42
N LEU A 77 16.79 12.16 11.57
CA LEU A 77 16.55 11.37 10.36
C LEU A 77 16.04 9.96 10.70
N ALA A 78 16.62 9.30 11.71
CA ALA A 78 16.16 8.00 12.18
C ALA A 78 14.68 8.05 12.61
N GLN A 79 14.28 9.10 13.34
CA GLN A 79 12.89 9.31 13.74
C GLN A 79 11.97 9.45 12.52
N THR A 80 12.32 10.30 11.55
CA THR A 80 11.52 10.48 10.32
C THR A 80 11.40 9.19 9.51
N VAL A 81 12.48 8.39 9.44
CA VAL A 81 12.45 7.09 8.75
C VAL A 81 11.51 6.11 9.45
N ARG A 82 11.50 6.07 10.79
CA ARG A 82 10.55 5.25 11.56
C ARG A 82 9.10 5.68 11.32
N GLU A 83 8.84 6.98 11.32
CA GLU A 83 7.50 7.53 11.02
C GLU A 83 7.04 7.15 9.61
N ALA A 84 7.92 7.22 8.62
CA ALA A 84 7.63 6.79 7.26
C ALA A 84 7.32 5.29 7.19
N ALA A 85 8.10 4.45 7.89
CA ALA A 85 7.86 3.01 7.96
C ALA A 85 6.47 2.66 8.52
N GLU A 86 6.09 3.32 9.61
CA GLU A 86 4.76 3.14 10.22
C GLU A 86 3.64 3.62 9.29
N ALA A 87 3.84 4.73 8.58
CA ALA A 87 2.87 5.23 7.60
C ALA A 87 2.65 4.21 6.47
N TYR A 88 3.71 3.64 5.90
CA TYR A 88 3.59 2.61 4.86
C TYR A 88 2.87 1.35 5.36
N LYS A 89 3.18 0.91 6.58
CA LYS A 89 2.52 -0.25 7.20
C LYS A 89 1.03 -0.03 7.42
N GLN A 90 0.64 1.18 7.84
CA GLN A 90 -0.77 1.55 8.02
C GLN A 90 -1.51 1.60 6.69
N GLU A 91 -0.90 2.19 5.65
CA GLU A 91 -1.49 2.26 4.32
C GLU A 91 -1.71 0.86 3.71
N ASP A 92 -0.72 -0.03 3.81
CA ASP A 92 -0.82 -1.41 3.31
C ASP A 92 -1.91 -2.20 4.05
N THR A 93 -2.01 -2.02 5.37
CA THR A 93 -3.07 -2.64 6.18
C THR A 93 -4.46 -2.13 5.77
N ALA A 94 -4.63 -0.82 5.65
CA ALA A 94 -5.90 -0.22 5.25
C ALA A 94 -6.32 -0.64 3.83
N HIS A 95 -5.35 -0.73 2.92
CA HIS A 95 -5.60 -1.23 1.57
C HIS A 95 -6.00 -2.71 1.58
N SER A 96 -5.30 -3.56 2.33
CA SER A 96 -5.63 -4.98 2.50
C SER A 96 -7.03 -5.20 3.07
N GLU A 97 -7.41 -4.43 4.09
CA GLU A 97 -8.74 -4.48 4.70
C GLU A 97 -9.84 -4.06 3.72
N THR A 98 -9.60 -2.99 2.95
CA THR A 98 -10.53 -2.52 1.93
C THR A 98 -10.75 -3.58 0.85
N MET A 99 -9.67 -4.21 0.36
CA MET A 99 -9.75 -5.28 -0.63
C MET A 99 -10.50 -6.50 -0.10
N LYS A 100 -10.23 -6.94 1.14
CA LYS A 100 -10.96 -8.04 1.78
C LYS A 100 -12.45 -7.75 1.93
N GLN A 101 -12.81 -6.51 2.26
CA GLN A 101 -14.21 -6.11 2.36
C GLN A 101 -14.91 -6.13 1.00
N GLN A 102 -14.26 -5.63 -0.05
CA GLN A 102 -14.78 -5.70 -1.43
C GLN A 102 -14.94 -7.15 -1.90
N GLU A 103 -13.97 -8.02 -1.65
CA GLU A 103 -14.07 -9.44 -1.99
C GLU A 103 -15.24 -10.11 -1.27
N LYS A 104 -15.45 -9.80 0.02
CA LYS A 104 -16.57 -10.30 0.80
C LYS A 104 -17.91 -9.81 0.25
N GLU A 105 -18.03 -8.53 -0.07
CA GLU A 105 -19.25 -7.96 -0.66
C GLU A 105 -19.58 -8.59 -2.02
N LEU A 106 -18.58 -8.78 -2.88
CA LEU A 106 -18.75 -9.47 -4.16
C LEU A 106 -19.17 -10.94 -3.97
N ALA A 107 -18.60 -11.63 -2.98
CA ALA A 107 -18.97 -13.00 -2.67
C ALA A 107 -20.42 -13.11 -2.15
N GLU A 108 -20.83 -12.21 -1.26
CA GLU A 108 -22.22 -12.13 -0.77
C GLU A 108 -23.21 -11.79 -1.89
N GLU A 109 -22.83 -10.90 -2.83
CA GLU A 109 -23.66 -10.60 -4.00
C GLU A 109 -23.83 -11.82 -4.91
N HIS A 110 -22.74 -12.54 -5.19
CA HIS A 110 -22.77 -13.79 -5.97
C HIS A 110 -23.67 -14.85 -5.32
N GLU A 111 -23.67 -14.97 -4.00
CA GLU A 111 -24.54 -15.89 -3.26
C GLU A 111 -26.01 -15.48 -3.37
N ARG A 112 -26.34 -14.20 -3.17
CA ARG A 112 -27.71 -13.67 -3.35
C ARG A 112 -28.23 -13.88 -4.78
N GLN A 113 -27.37 -13.67 -5.79
CA GLN A 113 -27.74 -13.92 -7.18
C GLN A 113 -27.99 -15.41 -7.44
N ARG A 114 -27.19 -16.30 -6.84
CA ARG A 114 -27.39 -17.76 -6.95
C ARG A 114 -28.70 -18.19 -6.30
N ASP A 115 -29.04 -17.66 -5.14
CA ASP A 115 -30.29 -17.97 -4.44
C ASP A 115 -31.52 -17.46 -5.21
N ASN A 116 -31.46 -16.22 -5.73
CA ASN A 116 -32.52 -15.68 -6.58
C ASN A 116 -32.70 -16.49 -7.87
N ASN A 117 -31.61 -16.94 -8.50
CA ASN A 117 -31.68 -17.73 -9.73
C ASN A 117 -32.13 -19.18 -9.46
N SER A 118 -31.88 -19.70 -8.25
CA SER A 118 -32.35 -21.03 -7.81
C SER A 118 -33.84 -21.02 -7.43
N GLN A 119 -34.39 -19.88 -7.01
CA GLN A 119 -35.84 -19.67 -6.89
C GLN A 119 -36.53 -19.48 -8.25
N ALA A 120 -35.77 -19.18 -9.32
CA ALA A 120 -36.29 -18.85 -10.64
C ALA A 120 -36.34 -20.02 -11.66
N GLY A 121 -36.18 -21.29 -11.27
CA GLY A 121 -36.36 -22.41 -12.21
C GLY A 121 -36.92 -23.71 -11.60
N PRO A 122 -37.74 -24.52 -12.31
CA PRO A 122 -38.45 -24.35 -13.59
C PRO A 122 -39.98 -24.46 -13.37
N GLY A 123 -40.62 -23.41 -12.85
CA GLY A 123 -42.08 -23.40 -12.67
C GLY A 123 -42.88 -22.79 -13.83
N SER A 124 -42.21 -22.11 -14.76
CA SER A 124 -42.88 -21.20 -15.71
C SER A 124 -42.42 -21.41 -17.16
N ARG A 125 -42.38 -22.67 -17.61
CA ARG A 125 -42.33 -23.06 -19.04
C ARG A 125 -43.20 -24.29 -19.31
N ARG A 126 -44.40 -24.32 -18.74
CA ARG A 126 -45.37 -25.40 -18.99
C ARG A 126 -46.78 -24.89 -19.34
N SER A 127 -46.86 -23.69 -19.90
CA SER A 127 -48.15 -23.09 -20.28
C SER A 127 -48.27 -22.70 -21.75
N ASP A 128 -47.24 -22.93 -22.59
CA ASP A 128 -47.26 -22.50 -24.00
C ASP A 128 -47.35 -23.65 -25.02
N GLU A 129 -47.38 -24.92 -24.58
CA GLU A 129 -47.55 -26.09 -25.48
C GLU A 129 -48.95 -26.71 -25.45
N GLU A 130 -49.89 -26.16 -24.67
CA GLU A 130 -51.29 -26.63 -24.60
C GLU A 130 -52.32 -25.63 -25.17
N GLN A 131 -51.88 -24.57 -25.85
CA GLN A 131 -52.77 -23.63 -26.56
C GLN A 131 -52.62 -23.65 -28.09
N HIS A 132 -51.73 -24.46 -28.65
CA HIS A 132 -51.54 -24.58 -30.10
C HIS A 132 -52.25 -25.78 -30.75
N ALA A 133 -53.01 -26.58 -29.99
CA ALA A 133 -53.73 -27.74 -30.52
C ALA A 133 -55.22 -27.49 -30.85
N GLU A 134 -55.78 -26.33 -30.50
CA GLU A 134 -57.21 -26.04 -30.77
C GLU A 134 -57.47 -25.16 -32.01
N ASP A 135 -56.45 -24.52 -32.58
CA ASP A 135 -56.62 -23.65 -33.76
C ASP A 135 -56.46 -24.37 -35.12
N GLU A 136 -55.88 -25.58 -35.17
CA GLU A 136 -55.78 -26.35 -36.42
C GLU A 136 -57.06 -27.13 -36.79
N GLN A 137 -58.02 -27.32 -35.87
CA GLN A 137 -59.28 -28.02 -36.20
C GLN A 137 -60.39 -27.14 -36.79
N ARG A 138 -60.19 -25.81 -36.88
CA ARG A 138 -61.20 -24.89 -37.46
C ARG A 138 -60.95 -24.52 -38.92
N GLN A 139 -59.78 -24.84 -39.49
CA GLN A 139 -59.48 -24.56 -40.89
C GLN A 139 -59.84 -25.70 -41.87
N GLU A 140 -59.99 -26.95 -41.40
CA GLU A 140 -60.30 -28.09 -42.30
C GLU A 140 -61.79 -28.26 -42.69
N LYS A 141 -62.70 -27.39 -42.24
CA LYS A 141 -64.14 -27.49 -42.56
C LYS A 141 -64.68 -26.54 -43.64
N SER A 142 -63.83 -25.71 -44.26
CA SER A 142 -64.30 -24.70 -45.22
C SER A 142 -64.02 -25.02 -46.69
N ASP A 143 -63.16 -25.99 -47.02
CA ASP A 143 -62.80 -26.31 -48.43
C ASP A 143 -63.38 -27.64 -48.91
N SER A 144 -64.69 -27.79 -48.82
CA SER A 144 -65.40 -28.91 -49.47
C SER A 144 -66.76 -28.47 -49.99
N ARG A 145 -66.77 -27.81 -51.15
CA ARG A 145 -67.81 -27.98 -52.18
C ARG A 145 -67.45 -27.25 -53.47
N THR A 146 -66.72 -27.96 -54.34
CA THR A 146 -66.56 -27.64 -55.75
C THR A 146 -67.50 -28.50 -56.59
N ALA A 147 -68.35 -27.80 -57.36
CA ALA A 147 -68.94 -28.14 -58.67
C ALA A 147 -69.98 -29.29 -58.75
N PRO A 148 -70.86 -29.32 -59.78
CA PRO A 148 -70.41 -29.58 -61.17
C PRO A 148 -71.15 -28.76 -62.25
N GLY A 149 -70.62 -28.77 -63.48
CA GLY A 149 -71.45 -28.73 -64.70
C GLY A 149 -71.11 -27.69 -65.77
N THR A 150 -70.18 -28.06 -66.65
CA THR A 150 -69.91 -27.62 -68.04
C THR A 150 -71.14 -27.71 -68.98
N PRO A 151 -71.06 -27.43 -70.32
CA PRO A 151 -70.31 -26.44 -71.12
C PRO A 151 -71.19 -25.77 -72.22
N GLY A 152 -70.64 -24.87 -73.05
CA GLY A 152 -71.28 -24.50 -74.33
C GLY A 152 -70.53 -23.48 -75.19
N ASN A 153 -70.00 -23.97 -76.33
CA ASN A 153 -69.48 -23.33 -77.56
C ASN A 153 -69.27 -21.82 -77.64
#